data_AF-D3VDW6-F1
#
_entry.id   AF-D3VDW6-F1
#
_cell.length_a   1.000
_cell.length_b   1.000
_cell.length_c   1.000
_cell.angle_alpha   90.00
_cell.angle_beta   90.00
_cell.angle_gamma   90.00
#
_symmetry.space_group_name_H-M   'P 1'
#
loop_
_entity.id
_entity.type
_entity.pdbx_description
1 polymer ?
#
loop_
_entity_poly.entity_id
_entity_poly.type
_entity_poly.pdbx_seq_one_letter_code
_entity_poly.pdbx_strand_id
1 'polypeptide(L)'
;MLDPKFNDFIIRLSKDEHYSKCISFISESQRFGAFDQELVLRYFTFKNNRNKFKHDIADFLTEYMENISSEQLEFDYDDNEKNFKKVFEILSKTHGDRIFGRIGADNKIQSNFNIYHFESIKIGIQSIIKHIDQTDDEIIENLKNKILELKNDSTFKTETTGGGKNSPGPLTRRIDIAKQYFESVIK
;
A
#
# COMPACT_ATOMS: atom_id res chain seq x y z
N MET A 1 25.65 -15.83 -4.13
CA MET A 1 25.56 -14.42 -3.67
C MET A 1 24.29 -13.87 -4.27
N LEU A 2 23.43 -13.21 -3.49
CA LEU A 2 22.17 -12.66 -4.00
C LEU A 2 22.45 -11.44 -4.90
N ASP A 3 21.69 -11.29 -6.00
CA ASP A 3 21.79 -10.13 -6.90
C ASP A 3 21.31 -8.85 -6.17
N PRO A 4 22.14 -7.80 -6.06
CA PRO A 4 21.73 -6.54 -5.41
C PRO A 4 20.65 -5.77 -6.17
N LYS A 5 20.41 -6.08 -7.45
CA LYS A 5 19.49 -5.35 -8.34
C LYS A 5 18.12 -5.08 -7.72
N PHE A 6 17.52 -6.08 -7.07
CA PHE A 6 16.20 -5.92 -6.47
C PHE A 6 16.24 -5.01 -5.24
N ASN A 7 17.26 -5.14 -4.40
CA ASN A 7 17.45 -4.26 -3.25
C ASN A 7 17.67 -2.80 -3.66
N ASP A 8 18.50 -2.57 -4.67
CA ASP A 8 18.76 -1.22 -5.21
C ASP A 8 17.49 -0.61 -5.82
N PHE A 9 16.66 -1.43 -6.47
CA PHE A 9 15.35 -1.02 -6.97
C PHE A 9 14.41 -0.56 -5.83
N ILE A 10 14.34 -1.32 -4.74
CA ILE A 10 13.56 -0.96 -3.54
C ILE A 10 14.05 0.36 -2.93
N ILE A 11 15.36 0.52 -2.74
CA ILE A 11 15.98 1.76 -2.20
C ILE A 11 15.70 2.96 -3.09
N ARG A 12 15.74 2.78 -4.41
CA ARG A 12 15.45 3.86 -5.35
C ARG A 12 14.00 4.30 -5.29
N LEU A 13 13.06 3.35 -5.26
CA LEU A 13 11.63 3.67 -5.15
C LEU A 13 11.24 4.25 -3.80
N SER A 14 11.97 3.93 -2.72
CA SER A 14 11.70 4.54 -1.40
C SER A 14 11.96 6.05 -1.38
N LYS A 15 12.67 6.58 -2.39
CA LYS A 15 12.95 8.02 -2.59
C LYS A 15 12.00 8.72 -3.55
N ASP A 16 11.01 8.00 -4.11
CA ASP A 16 9.98 8.62 -4.95
C ASP A 16 9.21 9.69 -4.17
N GLU A 17 8.94 10.85 -4.79
CA GLU A 17 8.39 12.01 -4.10
C GLU A 17 6.94 11.80 -3.65
N HIS A 18 6.13 11.15 -4.49
CA HIS A 18 4.72 10.89 -4.19
C HIS A 18 4.60 9.83 -3.11
N TYR A 19 5.44 8.79 -3.20
CA TYR A 19 5.56 7.78 -2.16
C TYR A 19 5.97 8.40 -0.81
N SER A 20 7.07 9.15 -0.80
CA SER A 20 7.62 9.79 0.40
C SER A 20 6.60 10.73 1.06
N LYS A 21 5.83 11.47 0.25
CA LYS A 21 4.71 12.29 0.73
C LYS A 21 3.68 11.44 1.44
N CYS A 22 3.21 10.35 0.82
CA CYS A 22 2.15 9.50 1.39
C CYS A 22 2.53 8.82 2.71
N ILE A 23 3.82 8.54 2.93
CA ILE A 23 4.32 7.89 4.15
C ILE A 23 4.96 8.88 5.15
N SER A 24 4.70 10.18 5.03
CA SER A 24 5.41 11.21 5.81
C SER A 24 5.30 11.04 7.33
N PHE A 25 4.19 10.45 7.82
CA PHE A 25 3.92 10.22 9.25
C PHE A 25 4.49 8.92 9.84
N ILE A 26 5.43 8.24 9.19
CA ILE A 26 6.28 7.26 9.89
C ILE A 26 7.27 7.99 10.83
N SER A 27 7.60 7.37 11.96
CA SER A 27 8.50 7.97 12.95
C SER A 27 9.95 8.04 12.44
N GLU A 28 10.76 8.89 13.07
CA GLU A 28 12.19 8.98 12.80
C GLU A 28 12.90 7.64 13.06
N SER A 29 12.53 6.95 14.15
CA SER A 29 13.05 5.61 14.47
C SER A 29 12.69 4.58 13.39
N GLN A 30 11.49 4.65 12.81
CA GLN A 30 11.09 3.80 11.69
C GLN A 30 11.93 4.10 10.44
N ARG A 31 12.19 5.37 10.13
CA ARG A 31 13.06 5.77 9.01
C ARG A 31 14.50 5.27 9.21
N PHE A 32 15.06 5.42 10.40
CA PHE A 32 16.39 4.89 10.71
C PHE A 32 16.45 3.35 10.57
N GLY A 33 15.34 2.66 10.86
CA GLY A 33 15.19 1.22 10.66
C GLY A 33 14.83 0.79 9.24
N ALA A 34 14.95 1.67 8.23
CA ALA A 34 14.62 1.39 6.83
C ALA A 34 13.17 0.92 6.59
N PHE A 35 12.24 1.33 7.46
CA PHE A 35 10.84 0.95 7.33
C PHE A 35 10.20 1.49 6.05
N ASP A 36 10.66 2.65 5.57
CA ASP A 36 10.30 3.20 4.26
C ASP A 36 10.65 2.27 3.10
N GLN A 37 11.78 1.55 3.18
CA GLN A 37 12.18 0.55 2.19
C GLN A 37 11.37 -0.75 2.37
N GLU A 38 11.15 -1.20 3.61
CA GLU A 38 10.29 -2.36 3.90
C GLU A 38 8.86 -2.17 3.35
N LEU A 39 8.31 -0.95 3.44
CA LEU A 39 7.00 -0.63 2.91
C LEU A 39 6.93 -0.77 1.38
N VAL A 40 8.01 -0.44 0.65
CA VAL A 40 8.13 -0.68 -0.80
C VAL A 40 8.21 -2.19 -1.07
N LEU A 41 9.03 -2.94 -0.34
CA LEU A 41 9.09 -4.40 -0.46
C LEU A 41 7.70 -5.01 -0.23
N ARG A 42 7.03 -4.62 0.86
CA ARG A 42 5.67 -5.02 1.22
C ARG A 42 4.66 -4.66 0.14
N TYR A 43 4.85 -3.58 -0.63
CA TYR A 43 4.00 -3.26 -1.78
C TYR A 43 4.08 -4.36 -2.83
N PHE A 44 5.28 -4.69 -3.29
CA PHE A 44 5.48 -5.68 -4.34
C PHE A 44 5.15 -7.09 -3.88
N THR A 45 5.53 -7.46 -2.66
CA THR A 45 5.21 -8.78 -2.11
C THR A 45 3.70 -9.04 -2.11
N PHE A 46 2.88 -8.07 -1.67
CA PHE A 46 1.42 -8.24 -1.69
C PHE A 46 0.79 -8.03 -3.08
N LYS A 47 1.36 -7.19 -3.94
CA LYS A 47 0.83 -7.04 -5.30
C LYS A 47 1.05 -8.32 -6.12
N ASN A 48 2.24 -8.89 -6.02
CA ASN A 48 2.71 -9.93 -6.94
C ASN A 48 2.65 -11.35 -6.36
N ASN A 49 2.66 -11.50 -5.03
CA ASN A 49 2.81 -12.82 -4.39
C ASN A 49 1.82 -13.08 -3.25
N ARG A 50 0.79 -12.25 -3.05
CA ARG A 50 -0.14 -12.35 -1.89
C ARG A 50 -0.79 -13.73 -1.72
N ASN A 51 -1.02 -14.46 -2.79
CA ASN A 51 -1.56 -15.83 -2.75
C ASN A 51 -0.64 -16.84 -2.04
N LYS A 52 0.65 -16.51 -1.84
CA LYS A 52 1.60 -17.31 -1.09
C LYS A 52 1.69 -16.94 0.39
N PHE A 53 1.01 -15.89 0.85
CA PHE A 53 1.05 -15.48 2.26
C PHE A 53 0.34 -16.51 3.15
N LYS A 54 1.06 -17.08 4.13
CA LYS A 54 0.53 -18.13 5.02
C LYS A 54 0.58 -17.80 6.50
N HIS A 55 1.69 -17.25 6.99
CA HIS A 55 1.96 -17.15 8.43
C HIS A 55 2.48 -15.77 8.78
N ASP A 56 3.80 -15.62 8.87
CA ASP A 56 4.45 -14.41 9.33
C ASP A 56 4.75 -13.45 8.18
N ILE A 57 4.61 -12.15 8.45
CA ILE A 57 4.84 -11.13 7.43
C ILE A 57 6.32 -10.90 7.17
N ALA A 58 7.18 -10.92 8.19
CA ALA A 58 8.62 -10.71 8.02
C ALA A 58 9.25 -11.86 7.23
N ASP A 59 8.89 -13.10 7.55
CA ASP A 59 9.31 -14.28 6.78
C ASP A 59 8.83 -14.16 5.32
N PHE A 60 7.57 -13.75 5.11
CA PHE A 60 7.01 -13.62 3.77
C PHE A 60 7.69 -12.52 2.93
N LEU A 61 8.08 -11.39 3.53
CA LEU A 61 8.85 -10.35 2.85
C LEU A 61 10.27 -10.86 2.51
N THR A 62 10.90 -11.56 3.44
CA THR A 62 12.26 -12.13 3.28
C THR A 62 12.27 -13.16 2.16
N GLU A 63 11.37 -14.14 2.19
CA GLU A 63 11.22 -15.15 1.14
C GLU A 63 10.99 -14.51 -0.23
N TYR A 64 10.14 -13.47 -0.32
CA TYR A 64 9.91 -12.79 -1.59
C TYR A 64 11.17 -12.12 -2.12
N MET A 65 11.90 -11.40 -1.27
CA MET A 65 13.15 -10.74 -1.64
C MET A 65 14.22 -11.76 -2.09
N GLU A 66 14.38 -12.86 -1.35
CA GLU A 66 15.31 -13.94 -1.69
C GLU A 66 14.96 -14.60 -3.03
N ASN A 67 13.69 -14.94 -3.25
CA ASN A 67 13.23 -15.57 -4.49
C ASN A 67 13.50 -14.70 -5.72
N ILE A 68 13.30 -13.37 -5.62
CA ILE A 68 13.59 -12.44 -6.72
C ILE A 68 15.11 -12.33 -6.94
N SER A 69 15.86 -12.15 -5.84
CA SER A 69 17.33 -11.92 -5.90
C SER A 69 18.14 -13.17 -6.26
N SER A 70 17.51 -14.35 -6.24
CA SER A 70 18.07 -15.63 -6.67
C SER A 70 17.47 -16.13 -7.99
N GLU A 71 16.72 -15.27 -8.69
CA GLU A 71 16.07 -15.57 -9.98
C GLU A 71 15.07 -16.75 -9.95
N GLN A 72 14.61 -17.15 -8.76
CA GLN A 72 13.58 -18.18 -8.59
C GLN A 72 12.16 -17.65 -8.88
N LEU A 73 12.00 -16.32 -8.82
CA LEU A 73 10.75 -15.64 -9.15
C LEU A 73 11.04 -14.46 -10.09
N GLU A 74 10.39 -14.47 -11.25
CA GLU A 74 10.50 -13.38 -12.22
C GLU A 74 9.89 -12.07 -11.69
N PHE A 75 10.54 -10.95 -12.00
CA PHE A 75 10.09 -9.61 -11.66
C PHE A 75 10.25 -8.67 -12.85
N ASP A 76 9.13 -8.21 -13.41
CA ASP A 76 9.12 -7.15 -14.42
C ASP A 76 9.34 -5.80 -13.74
N TYR A 77 10.57 -5.29 -13.79
CA TYR A 77 10.95 -4.04 -13.14
C TYR A 77 10.21 -2.83 -13.73
N ASP A 78 9.96 -2.81 -15.04
CA ASP A 78 9.37 -1.67 -15.72
C ASP A 78 7.86 -1.56 -15.45
N ASP A 79 7.12 -2.67 -15.55
CA ASP A 79 5.69 -2.68 -15.22
C ASP A 79 5.47 -2.35 -13.75
N ASN A 80 6.25 -2.97 -12.85
CA ASN A 80 6.11 -2.76 -11.42
C ASN A 80 6.45 -1.33 -11.01
N GLU A 81 7.49 -0.71 -11.58
CA GLU A 81 7.80 0.69 -11.33
C GLU A 81 6.70 1.63 -11.81
N LYS A 82 6.22 1.46 -13.05
CA LYS A 82 5.13 2.29 -13.60
C LYS A 82 3.88 2.18 -12.73
N ASN A 83 3.52 0.97 -12.32
CA ASN A 83 2.37 0.74 -11.47
C ASN A 83 2.55 1.36 -10.07
N PHE A 84 3.71 1.18 -9.43
CA PHE A 84 4.02 1.78 -8.13
C PHE A 84 3.90 3.31 -8.18
N LYS A 85 4.58 3.93 -9.14
CA LYS A 85 4.56 5.39 -9.32
C LYS A 85 3.15 5.92 -9.57
N LYS A 86 2.39 5.28 -10.46
CA LYS A 86 1.00 5.67 -10.73
C LYS A 86 0.13 5.61 -9.48
N VAL A 87 0.25 4.55 -8.68
CA VAL A 87 -0.51 4.42 -7.43
C VAL A 87 -0.19 5.55 -6.47
N PHE A 88 1.09 5.80 -6.21
CA PHE A 88 1.46 6.84 -5.25
C PHE A 88 1.21 8.24 -5.77
N GLU A 89 1.33 8.50 -7.08
CA GLU A 89 0.90 9.75 -7.68
C GLU A 89 -0.58 10.03 -7.39
N ILE A 90 -1.46 9.07 -7.67
CA ILE A 90 -2.91 9.18 -7.39
C ILE A 90 -3.16 9.40 -5.89
N LEU A 91 -2.60 8.56 -5.02
CA LEU A 91 -2.81 8.68 -3.58
C LEU A 91 -2.29 10.03 -3.04
N SER A 92 -1.20 10.55 -3.60
CA SER A 92 -0.63 11.84 -3.21
C SER A 92 -1.50 13.04 -3.59
N LYS A 93 -2.35 12.90 -4.62
CA LYS A 93 -3.34 13.88 -5.08
C LYS A 93 -4.67 13.79 -4.31
N THR A 94 -4.95 12.66 -3.66
CA THR A 94 -6.14 12.48 -2.80
C THR A 94 -5.92 13.06 -1.39
N HIS A 95 -5.61 12.22 -0.41
CA HIS A 95 -5.37 12.61 0.99
C HIS A 95 -3.90 12.79 1.33
N GLY A 96 -3.01 12.66 0.34
CA GLY A 96 -1.60 13.05 0.46
C GLY A 96 -0.90 12.37 1.63
N ASP A 97 -0.29 13.19 2.49
CA ASP A 97 0.43 12.75 3.69
C ASP A 97 -0.42 11.96 4.68
N ARG A 98 -1.72 12.22 4.73
CA ARG A 98 -2.64 11.56 5.66
C ARG A 98 -3.25 10.28 5.12
N ILE A 99 -2.98 9.88 3.88
CA ILE A 99 -3.67 8.76 3.24
C ILE A 99 -3.64 7.45 4.05
N PHE A 100 -2.57 7.19 4.82
CA PHE A 100 -2.45 5.99 5.66
C PHE A 100 -2.80 6.19 7.13
N GLY A 101 -3.38 7.34 7.48
CA GLY A 101 -3.89 7.61 8.82
C GLY A 101 -5.26 7.02 9.08
N ARG A 102 -5.58 6.82 10.37
CA ARG A 102 -6.93 6.44 10.82
C ARG A 102 -7.87 7.64 10.73
N ILE A 103 -9.17 7.41 10.68
CA ILE A 103 -10.15 8.49 10.81
C ILE A 103 -10.48 8.77 12.28
N GLY A 104 -10.51 10.04 12.65
CA GLY A 104 -10.92 10.53 13.97
C GLY A 104 -12.45 10.63 14.11
N ALA A 105 -12.90 10.91 15.33
CA ALA A 105 -14.31 11.14 15.62
C ALA A 105 -14.88 12.41 14.95
N ASP A 106 -14.00 13.33 14.55
CA ASP A 106 -14.31 14.56 13.81
C ASP A 106 -14.39 14.35 12.28
N ASN A 107 -14.41 13.08 11.82
CA ASN A 107 -14.36 12.69 10.42
C ASN A 107 -13.13 13.18 9.65
N LYS A 108 -12.05 13.57 10.33
CA LYS A 108 -10.78 13.92 9.70
C LYS A 108 -9.80 12.76 9.77
N ILE A 109 -8.97 12.64 8.74
CA ILE A 109 -7.89 11.66 8.76
C ILE A 109 -6.77 12.19 9.67
N GLN A 110 -6.31 11.34 10.57
CA GLN A 110 -5.30 11.69 11.56
C GLN A 110 -3.90 11.71 10.95
N SER A 111 -3.02 12.51 11.55
CA SER A 111 -1.58 12.58 11.23
C SER A 111 -0.81 11.41 11.85
N ASN A 112 -1.21 10.18 11.54
CA ASN A 112 -0.52 8.96 11.94
C ASN A 112 -0.31 8.03 10.76
N PHE A 113 0.64 7.09 10.88
CA PHE A 113 0.80 6.01 9.92
C PHE A 113 0.21 4.71 10.48
N ASN A 114 -0.68 4.07 9.73
CA ASN A 114 -1.19 2.74 10.07
C ASN A 114 -0.90 1.74 8.95
N ILE A 115 -0.20 0.66 9.31
CA ILE A 115 0.23 -0.37 8.37
C ILE A 115 -0.94 -1.11 7.69
N TYR A 116 -2.05 -1.33 8.39
CA TYR A 116 -3.22 -2.00 7.80
C TYR A 116 -3.93 -1.10 6.79
N HIS A 117 -3.96 0.21 7.02
CA HIS A 117 -4.42 1.16 6.00
C HIS A 117 -3.49 1.17 4.78
N PHE A 118 -2.17 1.16 4.98
CA PHE A 118 -1.20 1.05 3.89
C PHE A 118 -1.45 -0.19 3.03
N GLU A 119 -1.58 -1.36 3.65
CA GLU A 119 -1.85 -2.64 2.95
C GLU A 119 -3.17 -2.66 2.22
N SER A 120 -4.24 -2.20 2.86
CA SER A 120 -5.58 -2.26 2.29
C SER A 120 -5.73 -1.31 1.12
N ILE A 121 -5.25 -0.07 1.26
CA ILE A 121 -5.41 0.98 0.24
C ILE A 121 -4.58 0.67 -0.99
N LYS A 122 -3.27 0.35 -0.84
CA LYS A 122 -2.37 0.13 -1.98
C LYS A 122 -2.73 -1.12 -2.80
N ILE A 123 -3.31 -2.14 -2.17
CA ILE A 123 -3.73 -3.36 -2.86
C ILE A 123 -5.18 -3.25 -3.33
N GLY A 124 -6.04 -2.55 -2.57
CA GLY A 124 -7.42 -2.27 -2.97
C GLY A 124 -7.50 -1.51 -4.29
N ILE A 125 -6.72 -0.43 -4.43
CA ILE A 125 -6.73 0.41 -5.64
C ILE A 125 -6.29 -0.35 -6.92
N GLN A 126 -5.60 -1.49 -6.78
CA GLN A 126 -5.18 -2.30 -7.93
C GLN A 126 -6.36 -2.82 -8.76
N SER A 127 -7.55 -2.96 -8.17
CA SER A 127 -8.76 -3.40 -8.91
C SER A 127 -9.18 -2.40 -9.99
N ILE A 128 -8.78 -1.13 -9.86
CA ILE A 128 -9.18 -0.06 -10.78
C ILE A 128 -7.99 0.71 -11.39
N ILE A 129 -6.74 0.42 -10.99
CA ILE A 129 -5.56 1.23 -11.35
C ILE A 129 -5.35 1.38 -12.87
N LYS A 130 -5.76 0.39 -13.66
CA LYS A 130 -5.68 0.42 -15.13
C LYS A 130 -6.75 1.32 -15.76
N HIS A 131 -7.81 1.64 -15.04
CA HIS A 131 -8.96 2.43 -15.50
C HIS A 131 -8.93 3.88 -15.01
N ILE A 132 -8.01 4.22 -14.10
CA ILE A 132 -7.85 5.59 -13.61
C ILE A 132 -6.93 6.38 -14.55
N ASP A 133 -7.37 7.54 -15.00
CA ASP A 133 -6.50 8.62 -15.47
C ASP A 133 -6.15 9.51 -14.28
N GLN A 134 -4.86 9.61 -13.93
CA GLN A 134 -4.43 10.42 -12.79
C GLN A 134 -4.44 11.94 -13.06
N THR A 135 -4.81 12.36 -14.27
CA THR A 135 -4.98 13.76 -14.69
C THR A 135 -6.45 14.19 -14.67
N ASP A 136 -7.38 13.25 -14.46
CA ASP A 136 -8.81 13.52 -14.34
C ASP A 136 -9.17 13.94 -12.91
N ASP A 137 -9.39 15.23 -12.71
CA ASP A 137 -9.72 15.82 -11.41
C ASP A 137 -11.04 15.26 -10.81
N GLU A 138 -12.01 14.87 -11.65
CA GLU A 138 -13.27 14.30 -11.19
C GLU A 138 -13.04 12.90 -10.60
N ILE A 139 -12.23 12.07 -11.28
CA ILE A 139 -11.83 10.76 -10.74
C ILE A 139 -11.05 10.91 -9.44
N ILE A 140 -10.14 11.89 -9.34
CA ILE A 140 -9.37 12.14 -8.12
C ILE A 140 -10.28 12.57 -6.96
N GLU A 141 -11.25 13.45 -7.18
CA GLU A 141 -12.20 13.87 -6.13
C GLU A 141 -13.14 12.71 -5.72
N ASN A 142 -13.58 11.88 -6.68
CA ASN A 142 -14.36 10.68 -6.39
C ASN A 142 -13.57 9.68 -5.53
N LEU A 143 -12.29 9.44 -5.87
CA LEU A 143 -11.39 8.61 -5.06
C LEU A 143 -11.23 9.14 -3.64
N LYS A 144 -11.03 10.45 -3.50
CA LYS A 144 -10.90 11.11 -2.20
C LYS A 144 -12.15 10.89 -1.33
N ASN A 145 -13.35 11.00 -1.91
CA ASN A 145 -14.60 10.71 -1.22
C ASN A 145 -14.73 9.23 -0.85
N LYS A 146 -14.46 8.30 -1.78
CA LYS A 146 -14.49 6.85 -1.49
C LYS A 146 -13.48 6.40 -0.45
N ILE A 147 -12.33 7.04 -0.37
CA ILE A 147 -11.35 6.78 0.70
C ILE A 147 -11.90 7.24 2.07
N LEU A 148 -12.62 8.35 2.15
CA LEU A 148 -13.26 8.80 3.39
C LEU A 148 -14.38 7.84 3.82
N GLU A 149 -15.21 7.41 2.87
CA GLU A 149 -16.26 6.41 3.12
C GLU A 149 -15.65 5.09 3.63
N LEU A 150 -14.63 4.56 2.93
CA LEU A 150 -13.88 3.37 3.36
C LEU A 150 -13.34 3.51 4.78
N LYS A 151 -12.70 4.65 5.08
CA LYS A 151 -12.14 4.89 6.42
C LYS A 151 -13.24 4.99 7.48
N ASN A 152 -14.46 5.37 7.10
CA ASN A 152 -15.60 5.45 8.00
C ASN A 152 -16.34 4.12 8.21
N ASP A 153 -16.18 3.17 7.29
CA ASP A 153 -16.75 1.84 7.36
C ASP A 153 -16.41 1.15 8.70
N SER A 154 -17.45 0.69 9.39
CA SER A 154 -17.31 0.06 10.72
C SER A 154 -16.56 -1.27 10.66
N THR A 155 -16.71 -2.02 9.58
CA THR A 155 -16.00 -3.29 9.35
C THR A 155 -14.53 -3.00 9.06
N PHE A 156 -14.24 -1.99 8.23
CA PHE A 156 -12.87 -1.58 7.96
C PHE A 156 -12.16 -1.08 9.21
N LYS A 157 -12.79 -0.22 10.02
CA LYS A 157 -12.27 0.23 11.32
C LYS A 157 -11.96 -0.96 12.23
N THR A 158 -12.86 -1.94 12.26
CA THR A 158 -12.67 -3.18 13.03
C THR A 158 -11.45 -3.93 12.52
N GLU A 159 -11.33 -4.20 11.21
CA GLU A 159 -10.21 -4.96 10.63
C GLU A 159 -8.85 -4.22 10.65
N THR A 160 -8.84 -2.91 10.94
CA THR A 160 -7.62 -2.06 10.98
C THR A 160 -7.26 -1.54 12.37
N THR A 161 -7.95 -2.02 13.42
CA THR A 161 -7.70 -1.65 14.83
C THR A 161 -7.35 -2.88 15.66
N GLY A 162 -6.41 -2.74 16.61
CA GLY A 162 -5.95 -3.82 17.49
C GLY A 162 -4.76 -4.62 16.95
N GLY A 163 -4.19 -5.47 17.82
CA GLY A 163 -3.08 -6.37 17.49
C GLY A 163 -3.54 -7.70 16.87
N GLY A 164 -2.59 -8.50 16.39
CA GLY A 164 -2.84 -9.89 15.95
C GLY A 164 -3.53 -10.04 14.58
N LYS A 165 -3.56 -9.00 13.74
CA LYS A 165 -4.22 -9.00 12.42
C LYS A 165 -3.24 -9.17 11.25
N ASN A 166 -2.03 -9.60 11.56
CA ASN A 166 -0.97 -9.98 10.62
C ASN A 166 -1.12 -11.45 10.18
N SER A 167 -2.32 -11.85 9.75
CA SER A 167 -2.56 -13.20 9.23
C SER A 167 -3.36 -13.13 7.92
N PRO A 168 -3.34 -14.18 7.08
CA PRO A 168 -3.91 -14.12 5.74
C PRO A 168 -5.40 -13.76 5.71
N GLY A 169 -6.18 -14.27 6.67
CA GLY A 169 -7.63 -14.01 6.76
C GLY A 169 -7.98 -12.53 6.96
N PRO A 170 -7.54 -11.91 8.08
CA PRO A 170 -7.71 -10.47 8.31
C PRO A 170 -7.14 -9.60 7.18
N LEU A 171 -6.00 -9.98 6.58
CA LEU A 171 -5.42 -9.27 5.43
C LEU A 171 -6.37 -9.28 4.24
N THR A 172 -6.91 -10.45 3.92
CA THR A 172 -7.84 -10.62 2.81
C THR A 172 -9.10 -9.78 3.02
N ARG A 173 -9.71 -9.87 4.22
CA ARG A 173 -10.94 -9.11 4.54
C ARG A 173 -10.76 -7.60 4.39
N ARG A 174 -9.69 -7.01 4.97
CA ARG A 174 -9.47 -5.56 4.86
C ARG A 174 -9.19 -5.09 3.43
N ILE A 175 -8.51 -5.91 2.63
CA ILE A 175 -8.29 -5.59 1.21
C ILE A 175 -9.60 -5.69 0.43
N ASP A 176 -10.42 -6.73 0.67
CA ASP A 176 -11.67 -6.92 -0.07
C ASP A 176 -12.68 -5.80 0.22
N ILE A 177 -12.75 -5.30 1.47
CA ILE A 177 -13.52 -4.09 1.79
C ILE A 177 -12.99 -2.90 1.00
N ALA A 178 -11.67 -2.65 1.01
CA ALA A 178 -11.07 -1.54 0.27
C ALA A 178 -11.38 -1.62 -1.24
N LYS A 179 -11.29 -2.82 -1.85
CA LYS A 179 -11.63 -3.05 -3.26
C LYS A 179 -13.06 -2.64 -3.59
N GLN A 180 -14.03 -2.99 -2.75
CA GLN A 180 -15.44 -2.63 -2.99
C GLN A 180 -15.64 -1.12 -3.12
N TYR A 181 -15.00 -0.33 -2.26
CA TYR A 181 -15.04 1.14 -2.33
C TYR A 181 -14.34 1.67 -3.58
N PHE A 182 -13.17 1.14 -3.94
CA PHE A 182 -12.47 1.55 -5.16
C PHE A 182 -13.25 1.19 -6.44
N GLU A 183 -13.74 -0.03 -6.56
CA GLU A 183 -14.53 -0.46 -7.72
C GLU A 183 -15.81 0.36 -7.93
N SER A 184 -16.34 0.99 -6.88
CA SER A 184 -17.49 1.89 -7.00
C SER A 184 -17.19 3.24 -7.66
N VAL A 185 -15.92 3.60 -7.86
CA VAL A 185 -15.51 4.84 -8.55
C VAL A 185 -15.73 4.75 -10.06
N ILE A 186 -15.68 3.55 -10.63
CA ILE A 186 -15.73 3.30 -12.07
C ILE A 186 -17.05 2.63 -12.54
N LYS A 187 -18.04 2.57 -11.65
CA LYS A 187 -19.38 2.05 -11.94
C LYS A 187 -20.34 3.20 -12.23
#